data_AF-A0A951LB85-F1
#
_entry.id   AF-A0A951LB85-F1
#
_cell.length_a   1.000
_cell.length_b   1.000
_cell.length_c   1.000
_cell.angle_alpha   90.00
_cell.angle_beta   90.00
_cell.angle_gamma   90.00
#
_symmetry.space_group_name_H-M   'P 1'
#
loop_
_entity.id
_entity.type
_entity.pdbx_description
1 polymer ?
#
loop_
_entity_poly.entity_id
_entity_poly.type
_entity_poly.pdbx_seq_one_letter_code
_entity_poly.pdbx_strand_id
1 'polypeptide(L)'
;TLIGLYDYAHVSGDPRAAKLFAAGDAEARSEVPQFNTGAWSLYQPGVEDTLDYHTLVTGFLQQLCARTGAAVYCATAQRFAADLTTPPALTLLTASIPAGQPSQIRFRLSKFSQVGIVLARGGQTVFLTSAEFPYGVGSFSIPPLNPRGSYSLHLAATDLAGNFNRLVTTLQVS
;
A
#
# COMPACT_ATOMS: atom_id res chain seq x y z
N THR A 1 -23.44 8.91 4.75
CA THR A 1 -24.35 10.08 4.79
C THR A 1 -24.72 10.59 3.40
N LEU A 2 -23.78 10.78 2.46
CA LEU A 2 -24.07 11.28 1.10
C LEU A 2 -24.99 10.39 0.27
N ILE A 3 -24.74 9.08 0.23
CA ILE A 3 -25.57 8.12 -0.51
C ILE A 3 -27.05 8.22 -0.09
N GLY A 4 -27.31 8.25 1.23
CA GLY A 4 -28.66 8.40 1.75
C GLY A 4 -29.31 9.74 1.40
N LEU A 5 -28.56 10.84 1.41
CA LEU A 5 -29.07 12.15 1.00
C LEU A 5 -29.41 12.19 -0.49
N TYR A 6 -28.58 11.58 -1.35
CA TYR A 6 -28.86 11.45 -2.78
C TYR A 6 -30.16 10.67 -3.01
N ASP A 7 -30.26 9.48 -2.41
CA ASP A 7 -31.39 8.57 -2.61
C ASP A 7 -32.69 9.23 -2.10
N TYR A 8 -32.65 9.84 -0.92
CA TYR A 8 -33.82 10.55 -0.37
C TYR A 8 -34.23 11.74 -1.23
N ALA A 9 -33.29 12.57 -1.70
CA ALA A 9 -33.59 13.70 -2.58
C ALA A 9 -34.22 13.24 -3.90
N HIS A 10 -33.71 12.17 -4.51
CA HIS A 10 -34.24 11.61 -5.75
C HIS A 10 -35.66 11.04 -5.60
N VAL A 11 -35.92 10.33 -4.48
CA VAL A 11 -37.22 9.67 -4.27
C VAL A 11 -38.30 10.66 -3.81
N SER A 12 -37.95 11.59 -2.92
CA SER A 12 -38.92 12.51 -2.31
C SER A 12 -39.13 13.81 -3.11
N GLY A 13 -38.17 14.19 -3.94
CA GLY A 13 -38.13 15.53 -4.55
C GLY A 13 -37.83 16.65 -3.55
N ASP A 14 -37.35 16.35 -2.34
CA ASP A 14 -37.08 17.35 -1.30
C ASP A 14 -35.93 18.29 -1.71
N PRO A 15 -36.20 19.60 -1.91
CA PRO A 15 -35.20 20.56 -2.37
C PRO A 15 -34.11 20.83 -1.32
N ARG A 16 -34.40 20.67 -0.03
CA ARG A 16 -33.42 20.81 1.04
C ARG A 16 -32.45 19.63 1.03
N ALA A 17 -32.95 18.41 0.85
CA ALA A 17 -32.10 17.24 0.72
C ALA A 17 -31.19 17.33 -0.51
N ALA A 18 -31.72 17.78 -1.65
CA ALA A 18 -30.92 18.02 -2.85
C ALA A 18 -29.80 19.05 -2.62
N LYS A 19 -30.09 20.15 -1.92
CA LYS A 19 -29.09 21.16 -1.57
C LYS A 19 -28.00 20.62 -0.63
N LEU A 20 -28.40 19.83 0.37
CA LEU A 20 -27.45 19.20 1.30
C LEU A 20 -26.55 18.18 0.60
N PHE A 21 -27.13 17.36 -0.28
CA PHE A 21 -26.37 16.44 -1.11
C PHE A 21 -25.36 17.21 -1.99
N ALA A 22 -25.80 18.23 -2.72
CA ALA A 22 -24.94 19.00 -3.61
C ALA A 22 -23.75 19.65 -2.88
N ALA A 23 -23.99 20.22 -1.69
CA ALA A 23 -22.91 20.80 -0.88
C ALA A 23 -21.92 19.75 -0.37
N GLY A 24 -22.43 18.60 0.11
CA GLY A 24 -21.57 17.53 0.61
C GLY A 24 -20.83 16.77 -0.49
N ASP A 25 -21.44 16.59 -1.66
CA ASP A 25 -20.79 16.01 -2.85
C ASP A 25 -19.64 16.89 -3.31
N ALA A 26 -19.84 18.21 -3.36
CA ALA A 26 -18.78 19.16 -3.72
C ALA A 26 -17.56 19.04 -2.79
N GLU A 27 -17.79 18.98 -1.48
CA GLU A 27 -16.70 18.83 -0.49
C GLU A 27 -16.02 17.45 -0.59
N ALA A 28 -16.80 16.37 -0.66
CA ALA A 28 -16.23 15.04 -0.77
C ALA A 28 -15.39 14.90 -2.06
N ARG A 29 -15.78 15.54 -3.16
CA ARG A 29 -15.00 15.54 -4.40
C ARG A 29 -13.67 16.29 -4.28
N SER A 30 -13.58 17.33 -3.45
CA SER A 30 -12.30 18.00 -3.16
C SER A 30 -11.42 17.19 -2.22
N GLU A 31 -11.99 16.48 -1.26
CA GLU A 31 -11.24 15.75 -0.24
C GLU A 31 -10.74 14.38 -0.70
N VAL A 32 -11.56 13.60 -1.43
CA VAL A 32 -11.25 12.21 -1.81
C VAL A 32 -9.83 12.00 -2.35
N PRO A 33 -9.28 12.84 -3.25
CA PRO A 33 -7.92 12.67 -3.75
C PRO A 33 -6.84 12.67 -2.66
N GLN A 34 -7.05 13.39 -1.55
CA GLN A 34 -6.09 13.49 -0.45
C GLN A 34 -5.98 12.21 0.37
N PHE A 35 -7.00 11.35 0.30
CA PHE A 35 -7.06 10.07 1.01
C PHE A 35 -6.57 8.89 0.16
N ASN A 36 -6.05 9.16 -1.04
CA ASN A 36 -5.44 8.16 -1.91
C ASN A 36 -3.92 8.40 -1.96
N THR A 37 -3.13 7.49 -1.37
CA THR A 37 -1.66 7.60 -1.39
C THR A 37 -1.04 7.20 -2.73
N GLY A 38 -1.85 6.67 -3.66
CA GLY A 38 -1.42 5.97 -4.86
C GLY A 38 -1.03 4.51 -4.61
N ALA A 39 -1.10 4.05 -3.36
CA ALA A 39 -0.73 2.71 -2.93
C ALA A 39 -1.77 2.06 -2.00
N TRP A 40 -2.52 2.87 -1.25
CA TRP A 40 -3.61 2.46 -0.35
C TRP A 40 -4.50 3.67 -0.01
N SER A 41 -5.61 3.42 0.69
CA SER A 41 -6.46 4.48 1.23
C SER A 41 -6.00 4.92 2.63
N LEU A 42 -6.33 6.15 3.00
CA LEU A 42 -6.09 6.70 4.34
C LEU A 42 -7.38 6.73 5.16
N TYR A 43 -7.26 6.42 6.46
CA TYR A 43 -8.35 6.61 7.43
C TYR A 43 -8.51 8.08 7.81
N GLN A 44 -7.34 8.70 8.02
CA GLN A 44 -7.15 10.11 8.32
C GLN A 44 -5.80 10.54 7.71
N PRO A 45 -5.53 11.85 7.56
CA PRO A 45 -4.26 12.31 7.03
C PRO A 45 -3.06 11.64 7.72
N GLY A 46 -2.24 10.95 6.94
CA GLY A 46 -1.03 10.26 7.40
C GLY A 46 -1.22 8.89 8.04
N VAL A 47 -2.44 8.37 8.14
CA VAL A 47 -2.73 7.03 8.70
C VAL A 47 -3.43 6.17 7.66
N GLU A 48 -2.76 5.12 7.22
CA GLU A 48 -3.33 4.15 6.28
C GLU A 48 -4.48 3.36 6.89
N ASP A 49 -5.46 3.03 6.05
CA ASP A 49 -6.63 2.24 6.43
C ASP A 49 -6.30 0.78 6.72
N THR A 50 -7.07 0.18 7.61
CA THR A 50 -7.15 -1.29 7.71
C THR A 50 -7.77 -1.87 6.43
N LEU A 51 -7.58 -3.18 6.19
CA LEU A 51 -8.19 -3.88 5.05
C LEU A 51 -9.72 -3.68 4.99
N ASP A 52 -10.39 -3.86 6.13
CA ASP A 52 -11.84 -3.75 6.20
C ASP A 52 -12.32 -2.33 5.88
N TYR A 53 -11.61 -1.32 6.38
CA TYR A 53 -11.96 0.07 6.11
C TYR A 53 -11.69 0.45 4.65
N HIS A 54 -10.57 0.00 4.08
CA HIS A 54 -10.26 0.15 2.66
C HIS A 54 -11.35 -0.47 1.77
N THR A 55 -11.81 -1.67 2.13
CA THR A 55 -12.90 -2.37 1.42
C THR A 55 -14.21 -1.59 1.53
N LEU A 56 -14.54 -1.10 2.73
CA LEU A 56 -15.74 -0.30 2.98
C LEU A 56 -15.74 0.99 2.15
N VAL A 57 -14.66 1.78 2.20
CA VAL A 57 -14.58 3.05 1.47
C VAL A 57 -14.55 2.82 -0.05
N THR A 58 -13.93 1.74 -0.53
CA THR A 58 -14.00 1.32 -1.93
C THR A 58 -15.46 1.11 -2.36
N GLY A 59 -16.23 0.36 -1.57
CA GLY A 59 -17.66 0.14 -1.83
C GLY A 59 -18.49 1.43 -1.81
N PHE A 60 -18.20 2.36 -0.91
CA PHE A 60 -18.86 3.66 -0.90
C PHE A 60 -18.53 4.50 -2.14
N LEU A 61 -17.28 4.53 -2.59
CA LEU A 61 -16.88 5.24 -3.80
C LEU A 61 -17.49 4.64 -5.06
N GLN A 62 -17.60 3.30 -5.14
CA GLN A 62 -18.31 2.61 -6.22
C GLN A 62 -19.79 3.03 -6.26
N GLN A 63 -20.45 3.07 -5.10
CA GLN A 63 -21.85 3.48 -4.99
C GLN A 63 -22.07 4.95 -5.35
N LEU A 64 -21.14 5.83 -4.98
CA LEU A 64 -21.18 7.24 -5.36
C LEU A 64 -20.93 7.41 -6.87
N CYS A 65 -19.93 6.71 -7.43
CA CYS A 65 -19.69 6.68 -8.88
C CYS A 65 -20.95 6.28 -9.66
N ALA A 66 -21.64 5.22 -9.24
CA ALA A 66 -22.85 4.74 -9.91
C ALA A 66 -24.01 5.76 -9.89
N ARG A 67 -24.08 6.59 -8.84
CA ARG A 67 -25.16 7.59 -8.66
C ARG A 67 -24.85 8.92 -9.33
N THR A 68 -23.60 9.36 -9.28
CA THR A 68 -23.23 10.72 -9.69
C THR A 68 -22.47 10.75 -11.02
N GLY A 69 -21.90 9.64 -11.45
CA GLY A 69 -20.98 9.58 -12.58
C GLY A 69 -19.70 10.42 -12.38
N ALA A 70 -19.44 10.91 -11.16
CA ALA A 70 -18.33 11.81 -10.92
C ALA A 70 -17.00 11.08 -11.10
N ALA A 71 -16.17 11.57 -12.03
CA ALA A 71 -14.90 10.96 -12.41
C ALA A 71 -13.98 10.68 -11.22
N VAL A 72 -13.95 11.57 -10.22
CA VAL A 72 -13.12 11.40 -9.02
C VAL A 72 -13.52 10.16 -8.21
N TYR A 73 -14.82 9.89 -8.05
CA TYR A 73 -15.28 8.70 -7.34
C TYR A 73 -15.01 7.44 -8.16
N CYS A 74 -15.30 7.47 -9.46
CA CYS A 74 -15.10 6.32 -10.33
C CYS A 74 -13.61 5.93 -10.44
N ALA A 75 -12.74 6.90 -10.67
CA ALA A 75 -11.30 6.66 -10.78
C ALA A 75 -10.70 6.18 -9.45
N THR A 76 -11.12 6.77 -8.32
CA THR A 76 -10.60 6.39 -7.01
C THR A 76 -11.10 5.00 -6.58
N ALA A 77 -12.39 4.70 -6.81
CA ALA A 77 -12.96 3.38 -6.61
C ALA A 77 -12.21 2.29 -7.41
N GLN A 78 -11.89 2.57 -8.68
CA GLN A 78 -11.11 1.65 -9.49
C GLN A 78 -9.69 1.46 -8.96
N ARG A 79 -9.05 2.53 -8.48
CA ARG A 79 -7.71 2.46 -7.89
C ARG A 79 -7.69 1.58 -6.65
N PHE A 80 -8.59 1.85 -5.70
CA PHE A 80 -8.68 1.07 -4.46
C PHE A 80 -9.06 -0.39 -4.72
N ALA A 81 -9.97 -0.64 -5.66
CA ALA A 81 -10.28 -2.02 -6.08
C ALA A 81 -9.06 -2.75 -6.66
N ALA A 82 -8.16 -2.05 -7.36
CA ALA A 82 -6.92 -2.63 -7.84
C ALA A 82 -5.91 -2.87 -6.70
N ASP A 83 -5.87 -1.99 -5.71
CA ASP A 83 -4.99 -2.12 -4.54
C ASP A 83 -5.28 -3.40 -3.75
N LEU A 84 -6.55 -3.83 -3.67
CA LEU A 84 -6.96 -5.08 -3.03
C LEU A 84 -6.37 -6.34 -3.68
N THR A 85 -5.94 -6.29 -4.94
CA THR A 85 -5.57 -7.49 -5.71
C THR A 85 -4.17 -7.43 -6.33
N THR A 86 -3.59 -6.25 -6.47
CA THR A 86 -2.26 -6.08 -7.08
C THR A 86 -1.19 -6.45 -6.07
N PRO A 87 -0.29 -7.43 -6.28
CA PRO A 87 0.75 -7.72 -5.30
C PRO A 87 1.73 -6.57 -5.03
N PRO A 88 2.34 -6.48 -3.82
CA PRO A 88 3.37 -5.48 -3.55
C PRO A 88 4.58 -5.67 -4.47
N ALA A 89 5.13 -4.58 -4.99
CA ALA A 89 6.36 -4.61 -5.78
C ALA A 89 7.58 -4.29 -4.91
N LEU A 90 8.63 -5.09 -5.07
CA LEU A 90 9.92 -4.96 -4.37
C LEU A 90 11.03 -4.60 -5.36
N THR A 91 11.90 -3.67 -4.96
CA THR A 91 13.13 -3.36 -5.70
C THR A 91 14.30 -3.23 -4.73
N LEU A 92 15.32 -4.07 -4.88
CA LEU A 92 16.53 -3.97 -4.07
C LEU A 92 17.34 -2.73 -4.48
N LEU A 93 17.78 -1.94 -3.49
CA LEU A 93 18.61 -0.75 -3.71
C LEU A 93 20.07 -0.97 -3.27
N THR A 94 20.31 -1.90 -2.33
CA THR A 94 21.66 -2.27 -1.89
C THR A 94 22.13 -3.55 -2.60
N ALA A 95 23.05 -3.43 -3.55
CA ALA A 95 23.62 -4.59 -4.26
C ALA A 95 24.90 -5.16 -3.62
N SER A 96 25.61 -4.34 -2.82
CA SER A 96 26.87 -4.73 -2.18
C SER A 96 27.03 -4.10 -0.79
N ILE A 97 27.73 -4.79 0.10
CA ILE A 97 28.07 -4.32 1.45
C ILE A 97 29.51 -4.70 1.85
N PRO A 98 30.13 -3.98 2.79
CA PRO A 98 31.44 -4.33 3.31
C PRO A 98 31.43 -5.64 4.12
N ALA A 99 32.49 -6.45 3.98
CA ALA A 99 32.70 -7.62 4.82
C ALA A 99 33.04 -7.24 6.27
N GLY A 100 32.55 -8.03 7.23
CA GLY A 100 32.92 -7.87 8.64
C GLY A 100 32.36 -6.62 9.35
N GLN A 101 31.46 -5.86 8.71
CA GLN A 101 30.84 -4.68 9.30
C GLN A 101 29.30 -4.76 9.29
N PRO A 102 28.61 -4.26 10.32
CA PRO A 102 27.15 -4.10 10.27
C PRO A 102 26.75 -3.22 9.10
N SER A 103 25.65 -3.54 8.42
CA SER A 103 25.24 -2.86 7.18
C SER A 103 23.73 -2.69 7.10
N GLN A 104 23.28 -1.87 6.16
CA GLN A 104 21.86 -1.66 5.84
C GLN A 104 21.54 -2.18 4.44
N ILE A 105 20.57 -3.08 4.35
CA ILE A 105 20.01 -3.52 3.07
C ILE A 105 18.77 -2.67 2.79
N ARG A 106 18.87 -1.76 1.83
CA ARG A 106 17.79 -0.85 1.43
C ARG A 106 17.02 -1.45 0.26
N PHE A 107 15.71 -1.21 0.26
CA PHE A 107 14.81 -1.59 -0.82
C PHE A 107 13.72 -0.55 -0.99
N ARG A 108 13.07 -0.53 -2.16
CA ARG A 108 11.83 0.20 -2.41
C ARG A 108 10.65 -0.77 -2.43
N LEU A 109 9.54 -0.32 -1.87
CA LEU A 109 8.28 -1.03 -1.74
C LEU A 109 7.15 -0.17 -2.32
N SER A 110 6.22 -0.77 -3.07
CA SER A 110 5.14 -0.02 -3.73
C SER A 110 3.95 0.31 -2.84
N LYS A 111 3.73 -0.44 -1.75
CA LYS A 111 2.63 -0.27 -0.81
C LYS A 111 2.94 -0.90 0.54
N PHE A 112 2.21 -0.53 1.59
CA PHE A 112 2.43 -1.11 2.92
C PHE A 112 2.45 -2.63 2.90
N SER A 113 3.44 -3.23 3.55
CA SER A 113 3.59 -4.68 3.62
C SER A 113 4.41 -5.12 4.83
N GLN A 114 4.10 -6.31 5.34
CA GLN A 114 5.05 -7.10 6.13
C GLN A 114 6.12 -7.62 5.17
N VAL A 115 7.36 -7.21 5.36
CA VAL A 115 8.50 -7.64 4.55
C VAL A 115 9.38 -8.59 5.37
N GLY A 116 9.71 -9.75 4.81
CA GLY A 116 10.73 -10.66 5.32
C GLY A 116 12.01 -10.57 4.49
N ILE A 117 13.16 -10.68 5.15
CA ILE A 117 14.46 -10.81 4.51
C ILE A 117 15.14 -12.11 4.93
N VAL A 118 15.68 -12.86 3.97
CA VAL A 118 16.53 -14.02 4.19
C VAL A 118 17.86 -13.79 3.47
N LEU A 119 18.97 -13.99 4.17
CA LEU A 119 20.30 -14.08 3.57
C LEU A 119 20.82 -15.50 3.75
N ALA A 120 21.31 -16.10 2.67
CA ALA A 120 21.84 -17.46 2.68
C ALA A 120 23.16 -17.56 1.91
N ARG A 121 24.02 -18.48 2.32
CA ARG A 121 25.27 -18.81 1.61
C ARG A 121 25.44 -20.32 1.56
N GLY A 122 25.74 -20.86 0.37
CA GLY A 122 25.90 -22.30 0.19
C GLY A 122 24.67 -23.11 0.63
N GLY A 123 23.46 -22.53 0.51
CA GLY A 123 22.20 -23.15 0.97
C GLY A 123 21.89 -22.99 2.46
N GLN A 124 22.80 -22.43 3.27
CA GLN A 124 22.57 -22.20 4.70
C GLN A 124 22.10 -20.76 4.95
N THR A 125 21.00 -20.60 5.68
CA THR A 125 20.51 -19.29 6.14
C THR A 125 21.46 -18.73 7.20
N VAL A 126 21.98 -17.53 6.95
CA VAL A 126 22.88 -16.81 7.88
C VAL A 126 22.19 -15.65 8.58
N PHE A 127 21.07 -15.16 8.03
CA PHE A 127 20.26 -14.11 8.62
C PHE A 127 18.81 -14.21 8.14
N LEU A 128 17.88 -13.99 9.05
CA LEU A 128 16.44 -13.99 8.79
C LEU A 128 15.76 -13.02 9.76
N THR A 129 14.94 -12.12 9.24
CA THR A 129 14.05 -11.29 10.05
C THR A 129 12.88 -10.78 9.20
N SER A 130 11.92 -10.11 9.82
CA SER A 130 10.82 -9.42 9.14
C SER A 130 10.34 -8.21 9.92
N ALA A 131 9.79 -7.22 9.22
CA ALA A 131 9.15 -6.05 9.81
C ALA A 131 8.11 -5.45 8.85
N GLU A 132 7.23 -4.61 9.38
CA GLU A 132 6.28 -3.83 8.58
C GLU A 132 6.98 -2.59 8.01
N PHE A 133 6.67 -2.29 6.74
CA PHE A 133 7.17 -1.09 6.08
C PHE A 133 6.02 -0.39 5.34
N PRO A 134 5.93 0.96 5.41
CA PRO A 134 5.08 1.72 4.51
C PRO A 134 5.62 1.67 3.09
N TYR A 135 4.84 2.19 2.13
CA TYR A 135 5.35 2.41 0.77
C TYR A 135 6.57 3.34 0.76
N GLY A 136 7.40 3.23 -0.28
CA GLY A 136 8.62 4.03 -0.41
C GLY A 136 9.88 3.22 -0.09
N VAL A 137 10.85 3.84 0.60
CA VAL A 137 12.16 3.21 0.85
C VAL A 137 12.25 2.71 2.29
N GLY A 138 12.46 1.40 2.44
CA GLY A 138 12.72 0.73 3.71
C GLY A 138 14.13 0.15 3.78
N SER A 139 14.55 -0.29 4.97
CA SER A 139 15.81 -1.01 5.13
C SER A 139 15.80 -1.99 6.29
N PHE A 140 16.59 -3.05 6.15
CA PHE A 140 16.97 -3.94 7.25
C PHE A 140 18.40 -3.68 7.70
N SER A 141 18.57 -3.50 9.00
CA SER A 141 19.87 -3.60 9.67
C SER A 141 20.29 -5.07 9.70
N ILE A 142 21.51 -5.37 9.25
CA ILE A 142 22.06 -6.72 9.29
C ILE A 142 23.37 -6.75 10.09
N PRO A 143 23.67 -7.87 10.79
CA PRO A 143 24.97 -8.07 11.41
C PRO A 143 26.09 -8.19 10.35
N PRO A 144 27.37 -8.08 10.77
CA PRO A 144 28.52 -8.38 9.92
C PRO A 144 28.39 -9.73 9.20
N LEU A 145 28.61 -9.74 7.89
CA LEU A 145 28.68 -10.98 7.10
C LEU A 145 30.13 -11.34 6.79
N ASN A 146 30.45 -12.63 6.95
CA ASN A 146 31.73 -13.24 6.62
C ASN A 146 31.54 -14.68 6.12
N PRO A 147 32.46 -15.21 5.29
CA PRO A 147 33.55 -14.50 4.62
C PRO A 147 33.08 -13.62 3.44
N ARG A 148 33.99 -12.96 2.72
CA ARG A 148 33.68 -12.29 1.45
C ARG A 148 33.02 -13.22 0.43
N GLY A 149 32.31 -12.65 -0.54
CA GLY A 149 31.69 -13.36 -1.66
C GLY A 149 30.19 -13.08 -1.84
N SER A 150 29.54 -13.93 -2.62
CA SER A 150 28.13 -13.80 -2.97
C SER A 150 27.21 -14.50 -1.97
N TYR A 151 26.14 -13.80 -1.57
CA TYR A 151 25.07 -14.30 -0.70
C TYR A 151 23.74 -14.26 -1.46
N SER A 152 22.92 -15.31 -1.35
CA SER A 152 21.54 -15.26 -1.83
C SER A 152 20.73 -14.38 -0.91
N LEU A 153 19.99 -13.43 -1.48
CA LEU A 153 19.12 -12.50 -0.79
C LEU A 153 17.70 -12.72 -1.28
N HIS A 154 16.80 -13.03 -0.35
CA HIS A 154 15.38 -13.15 -0.61
C HIS A 154 14.66 -12.05 0.16
N LEU A 155 13.89 -11.24 -0.54
CA LEU A 155 12.89 -10.35 0.05
C LEU A 155 11.52 -10.88 -0.30
N ALA A 156 10.64 -10.99 0.68
CA ALA A 156 9.25 -11.39 0.48
C ALA A 156 8.35 -10.35 1.14
N ALA A 157 7.29 -9.93 0.45
CA ALA A 157 6.35 -8.93 0.95
C ALA A 157 4.92 -9.47 0.87
N THR A 158 4.19 -9.30 1.97
CA THR A 158 2.74 -9.55 2.05
C THR A 158 2.05 -8.27 2.47
N ASP A 159 1.07 -7.80 1.69
CA ASP A 159 0.30 -6.61 2.02
C ASP A 159 -0.88 -6.90 2.95
N LEU A 160 -1.66 -5.86 3.30
CA LEU A 160 -2.83 -5.97 4.17
C LEU A 160 -3.94 -6.87 3.60
N ALA A 161 -4.05 -6.98 2.28
CA ALA A 161 -5.01 -7.85 1.60
C ALA A 161 -4.49 -9.29 1.41
N GLY A 162 -3.29 -9.59 1.89
CA GLY A 162 -2.65 -10.89 1.76
C GLY A 162 -2.02 -11.14 0.38
N ASN A 163 -1.94 -10.13 -0.49
CA ASN A 163 -1.24 -10.28 -1.77
C ASN A 163 0.25 -10.42 -1.50
N PHE A 164 0.90 -11.33 -2.24
CA PHE A 164 2.27 -11.74 -1.98
C PHE A 164 3.16 -11.54 -3.19
N ASN A 165 4.38 -11.09 -2.94
CA ASN A 165 5.44 -11.09 -3.94
C ASN A 165 6.81 -11.39 -3.31
N ARG A 166 7.74 -11.91 -4.11
CA ARG A 166 9.09 -12.24 -3.67
C ARG A 166 10.13 -11.84 -4.71
N LEU A 167 11.19 -11.19 -4.25
CA LEU A 167 12.41 -10.91 -4.99
C LEU A 167 13.52 -11.86 -4.50
N VAL A 168 14.19 -12.53 -5.43
CA VAL A 168 15.39 -13.34 -5.17
C VAL A 168 16.53 -12.81 -6.01
N THR A 169 17.65 -12.49 -5.37
CA THR A 169 18.82 -11.91 -6.03
C THR A 169 20.08 -12.20 -5.23
N THR A 170 21.22 -11.67 -5.66
CA THR A 170 22.51 -11.84 -5.01
C THR A 170 22.96 -10.54 -4.37
N LEU A 171 23.42 -10.62 -3.12
CA LEU A 171 24.13 -9.56 -2.42
C LEU A 171 25.64 -9.85 -2.46
N GLN A 172 26.45 -8.87 -2.86
CA GLN A 172 27.91 -8.98 -2.82
C GLN A 172 28.48 -8.49 -1.50
N VAL A 173 29.35 -9.28 -0.87
CA VAL A 173 30.08 -8.93 0.35
C VAL A 173 31.56 -8.78 0.04
N SER A 174 32.09 -7.55 0.14
CA SER A 174 33.45 -7.16 -0.28
C SER A 174 34.27 -6.57 0.85
#